data_AF-A0A965B481-F1
#
_entry.id   AF-A0A965B481-F1
#
_cell.length_a   1.000
_cell.length_b   1.000
_cell.length_c   1.000
_cell.angle_alpha   90.00
_cell.angle_beta   90.00
_cell.angle_gamma   90.00
#
_symmetry.space_group_name_H-M   'P 1'
#
loop_
_entity.id
_entity.type
_entity.pdbx_description
1 polymer ?
#
loop_
_entity_poly.entity_id
_entity_poly.type
_entity_poly.pdbx_seq_one_letter_code
_entity_poly.pdbx_strand_id
1 'polypeptide(L)'
;MLEPGPKFRRAFSWLPSYLASQSDSPVGASRRFGSTEHLSTEAVAAFVDGELQMRAHLRAAHHLSVCRQCSAEVDAQRQARDALRDSRPVNMPSNLMGLLTQIPRSAPGEPPAAPPPSLTEQVTDSTIRGRRKRR
;
A
#
# COMPACT_ATOMS: atom_id res chain seq x y z
N MET A 1 24.77 -47.53 -1.10
CA MET A 1 23.49 -46.96 -1.56
C MET A 1 23.05 -45.97 -0.50
N LEU A 2 23.05 -44.67 -0.84
CA LEU A 2 22.62 -43.58 0.02
C LEU A 2 21.10 -43.61 0.19
N GLU A 3 20.59 -43.39 1.40
CA GLU A 3 19.27 -42.79 1.61
C GLU A 3 19.33 -41.80 2.79
N PRO A 4 18.68 -40.62 2.70
CA PRO A 4 19.02 -39.41 3.45
C PRO A 4 18.26 -39.24 4.76
N GLY A 5 18.91 -38.59 5.75
CA GLY A 5 18.35 -38.36 7.08
C GLY A 5 17.25 -37.28 7.12
N PRO A 6 16.26 -37.40 8.04
CA PRO A 6 15.20 -36.42 8.21
C PRO A 6 15.64 -35.37 9.23
N LYS A 7 16.18 -34.24 8.78
CA LYS A 7 16.28 -33.04 9.61
C LYS A 7 15.85 -31.81 8.80
N PHE A 8 15.09 -30.95 9.48
CA PHE A 8 14.72 -29.58 9.09
C PHE A 8 13.54 -29.40 8.12
N ARG A 9 12.31 -29.72 8.56
CA ARG A 9 11.14 -28.84 8.32
C ARG A 9 10.10 -28.98 9.42
N ARG A 10 9.99 -27.96 10.27
CA ARG A 10 8.77 -27.38 10.89
C ARG A 10 9.14 -26.73 12.22
N ALA A 11 9.45 -25.44 12.17
CA ALA A 11 9.63 -24.60 13.35
C ALA A 11 8.66 -23.42 13.34
N PHE A 12 7.40 -23.63 12.96
CA PHE A 12 6.32 -22.64 13.07
C PHE A 12 4.95 -23.30 13.29
N SER A 13 4.87 -24.40 14.05
CA SER A 13 3.60 -25.06 14.40
C SER A 13 3.07 -24.67 15.79
N TRP A 14 3.57 -23.58 16.38
CA TRP A 14 3.21 -23.17 17.75
C TRP A 14 2.68 -21.74 17.87
N LEU A 15 2.17 -21.17 16.77
CA LEU A 15 1.37 -19.94 16.84
C LEU A 15 -0.12 -20.33 16.88
N PRO A 16 -0.89 -19.88 17.89
CA PRO A 16 -2.31 -20.19 17.97
C PRO A 16 -3.09 -19.66 16.76
N SER A 17 -3.86 -20.53 16.12
CA SER A 17 -4.63 -20.25 14.89
C SER A 17 -5.76 -19.24 15.08
N TYR A 18 -6.07 -18.80 16.30
CA TYR A 18 -7.15 -17.84 16.57
C TYR A 18 -6.79 -16.38 16.21
N LEU A 19 -5.51 -16.06 15.97
CA LEU A 19 -5.09 -14.71 15.53
C LEU A 19 -5.01 -14.58 14.00
N ALA A 20 -5.20 -15.67 13.26
CA ALA A 20 -5.15 -15.65 11.81
C ALA A 20 -6.59 -15.64 11.25
N SER A 21 -7.17 -14.45 11.09
CA SER A 21 -8.34 -14.26 10.23
C SER A 21 -7.93 -14.45 8.77
N GLN A 22 -7.66 -15.70 8.36
CA GLN A 22 -7.40 -16.02 6.97
C GLN A 22 -8.73 -16.27 6.27
N SER A 23 -9.27 -15.24 5.62
CA SER A 23 -10.26 -15.46 4.57
C SER A 23 -9.54 -16.18 3.42
N ASP A 24 -9.80 -17.48 3.25
CA ASP A 24 -9.24 -18.35 2.21
C ASP A 24 -9.86 -18.05 0.82
N SER A 25 -9.90 -16.77 0.46
CA SER A 25 -10.45 -16.30 -0.81
C SER A 25 -9.32 -16.10 -1.81
N PRO A 26 -9.38 -16.69 -3.02
CA PRO A 26 -8.38 -16.42 -4.04
C PRO A 26 -8.37 -14.92 -4.34
N VAL A 27 -7.17 -14.33 -4.35
CA VAL A 27 -6.93 -12.92 -4.70
C VAL A 27 -7.40 -12.71 -6.15
N GLY A 28 -8.66 -12.33 -6.33
CA GLY A 28 -9.29 -12.16 -7.65
C GLY A 28 -10.77 -12.55 -7.74
N ALA A 29 -11.31 -13.36 -6.82
CA ALA A 29 -12.75 -13.59 -6.76
C ALA A 29 -13.44 -12.44 -6.05
N SER A 30 -14.41 -11.79 -6.71
CA SER A 30 -15.26 -10.80 -6.04
C SER A 30 -15.98 -11.48 -4.88
N ARG A 31 -15.59 -11.16 -3.63
CA ARG A 31 -16.28 -11.64 -2.44
C ARG A 31 -17.78 -11.39 -2.61
N ARG A 32 -18.55 -12.47 -2.66
CA ARG A 32 -20.01 -12.42 -2.67
C ARG A 32 -20.41 -12.30 -1.21
N PHE A 33 -20.80 -11.10 -0.80
CA PHE A 33 -21.33 -10.87 0.53
C PHE A 33 -22.63 -11.68 0.67
N GLY A 34 -22.66 -12.64 1.58
CA GLY A 34 -23.83 -13.42 1.94
C GLY A 34 -24.82 -12.60 2.78
N SER A 35 -26.09 -13.02 2.75
CA SER A 35 -27.24 -12.23 3.23
C SER A 35 -27.37 -12.06 4.75
N THR A 36 -26.31 -12.29 5.53
CA THR A 36 -26.17 -11.91 6.96
C THR A 36 -25.04 -10.90 7.16
N GLU A 37 -24.50 -10.34 6.07
CA GLU A 37 -23.25 -9.60 6.05
C GLU A 37 -23.57 -8.14 5.76
N HIS A 38 -23.75 -7.38 6.84
CA HIS A 38 -23.74 -5.92 6.78
C HIS A 38 -22.42 -5.42 6.19
N LEU A 39 -22.42 -4.20 5.65
CA LEU A 39 -21.16 -3.55 5.26
C LEU A 39 -20.22 -3.49 6.47
N SER A 40 -18.94 -3.80 6.26
CA SER A 40 -17.94 -3.58 7.31
C SER A 40 -17.80 -2.07 7.59
N THR A 41 -17.36 -1.71 8.79
CA THR A 41 -17.08 -0.32 9.18
C THR A 41 -16.15 0.38 8.17
N GLU A 42 -15.11 -0.31 7.71
CA GLU A 42 -14.19 0.17 6.68
C GLU A 42 -14.89 0.43 5.34
N ALA A 43 -15.85 -0.43 4.96
CA ALA A 43 -16.59 -0.26 3.72
C ALA A 43 -17.59 0.91 3.80
N VAL A 44 -18.18 1.15 4.98
CA VAL A 44 -19.02 2.32 5.25
C VAL A 44 -18.20 3.60 5.15
N ALA A 45 -17.03 3.67 5.81
CA ALA A 45 -16.13 4.82 5.74
C ALA A 45 -15.70 5.10 4.29
N ALA A 46 -15.16 4.10 3.59
CA ALA A 46 -14.73 4.24 2.20
C ALA A 46 -15.89 4.62 1.25
N PHE A 47 -17.13 4.18 1.52
CA PHE A 47 -18.30 4.59 0.74
C PHE A 47 -18.63 6.07 0.95
N VAL A 48 -18.61 6.54 2.20
CA VAL A 48 -18.90 7.94 2.56
C VAL A 48 -17.84 8.89 2.02
N ASP A 49 -16.57 8.49 2.07
CA ASP A 49 -15.44 9.29 1.59
C ASP A 49 -15.25 9.20 0.07
N GLY A 50 -15.98 8.29 -0.61
CA GLY A 50 -15.93 8.14 -2.07
C GLY A 50 -14.71 7.39 -2.58
N GLU A 51 -14.03 6.63 -1.72
CA GLU A 51 -12.78 5.92 -2.02
C GLU A 51 -13.01 4.52 -2.61
N LEU A 52 -14.26 4.05 -2.64
CA LEU A 52 -14.58 2.77 -3.27
C LEU A 52 -14.47 2.84 -4.79
N GLN A 53 -13.84 1.82 -5.38
CA GLN A 53 -13.90 1.59 -6.82
C GLN A 53 -15.36 1.47 -7.29
N MET A 54 -15.65 1.91 -8.52
CA MET A 54 -17.01 1.97 -9.09
C MET A 54 -17.83 0.67 -8.88
N ARG A 55 -17.23 -0.50 -9.13
CA ARG A 55 -17.91 -1.80 -8.94
C ARG A 55 -18.29 -2.06 -7.48
N ALA A 56 -17.44 -1.68 -6.52
CA ALA A 56 -17.72 -1.81 -5.10
C ALA A 56 -18.77 -0.78 -4.65
N HIS A 57 -18.68 0.45 -5.16
CA HIS A 57 -19.65 1.50 -4.91
C HIS A 57 -21.07 1.08 -5.32
N LEU A 58 -21.26 0.54 -6.54
CA LEU A 58 -22.58 0.08 -7.00
C LEU A 58 -23.15 -1.04 -6.13
N ARG A 59 -22.31 -1.99 -5.67
CA ARG A 59 -22.75 -3.05 -4.76
C ARG A 59 -23.16 -2.50 -3.40
N ALA A 60 -22.39 -1.56 -2.85
CA ALA A 60 -22.71 -0.91 -1.59
C ALA A 60 -24.02 -0.10 -1.73
N ALA A 61 -24.16 0.71 -2.78
CA ALA A 61 -25.38 1.48 -3.04
C ALA A 61 -26.63 0.60 -3.15
N HIS A 62 -26.51 -0.53 -3.87
CA HIS A 62 -27.58 -1.52 -3.92
C HIS A 62 -27.90 -2.08 -2.52
N HIS A 63 -26.89 -2.45 -1.73
CA HIS A 63 -27.09 -2.93 -0.36
C HIS A 63 -27.79 -1.89 0.53
N LEU A 64 -27.42 -0.61 0.44
CA LEU A 64 -28.04 0.47 1.20
C LEU A 64 -29.53 0.66 0.86
N SER A 65 -29.93 0.36 -0.38
CA SER A 65 -31.35 0.45 -0.78
C SER A 65 -32.24 -0.59 -0.10
N VAL A 66 -31.66 -1.72 0.33
CA VAL A 66 -32.40 -2.84 0.93
C VAL A 66 -32.11 -3.02 2.44
N CYS A 67 -31.00 -2.49 2.96
CA CYS A 67 -30.59 -2.63 4.36
C CYS A 67 -30.66 -1.29 5.11
N ARG A 68 -31.68 -1.14 5.97
CA ARG A 68 -31.87 0.07 6.79
C ARG A 68 -30.76 0.32 7.80
N GLN A 69 -30.19 -0.74 8.38
CA GLN A 69 -29.11 -0.60 9.36
C GLN A 69 -27.86 0.02 8.72
N CYS A 70 -27.41 -0.50 7.58
CA CYS A 70 -26.25 0.07 6.89
C CYS A 70 -26.53 1.48 6.35
N SER A 71 -27.78 1.81 5.98
CA SER A 71 -28.13 3.20 5.65
C SER A 71 -27.97 4.13 6.85
N ALA A 72 -28.39 3.69 8.04
CA ALA A 72 -28.23 4.48 9.26
C ALA A 72 -26.75 4.66 9.65
N GLU A 73 -25.92 3.63 9.47
CA GLU A 73 -24.46 3.72 9.69
C GLU A 73 -23.80 4.71 8.72
N VAL A 74 -24.18 4.71 7.45
CA VAL A 74 -23.70 5.68 6.45
C VAL A 74 -24.11 7.10 6.81
N ASP A 75 -25.35 7.31 7.27
CA ASP A 75 -25.82 8.63 7.70
C ASP A 75 -25.08 9.12 8.95
N ALA A 76 -24.84 8.24 9.92
CA ALA A 76 -24.04 8.55 11.12
C ALA A 76 -22.60 8.95 10.75
N GLN A 77 -21.97 8.22 9.84
CA GLN A 77 -20.61 8.52 9.37
C GLN A 77 -20.54 9.84 8.59
N ARG A 78 -21.56 10.15 7.79
CA ARG A 78 -21.69 11.47 7.12
C ARG A 78 -21.82 12.60 8.13
N GLN A 79 -22.69 12.44 9.13
CA GLN A 79 -22.86 13.44 10.18
C GLN A 79 -21.54 13.67 10.95
N ALA A 80 -20.79 12.60 11.25
CA ALA A 80 -19.49 12.72 11.88
C ALA A 80 -18.49 13.49 11.00
N ARG A 81 -18.44 13.19 9.69
CA ARG A 81 -17.59 13.91 8.73
C ARG A 81 -17.95 15.39 8.65
N ASP A 82 -19.24 15.70 8.58
CA ASP A 82 -19.71 17.08 8.47
C ASP A 82 -19.41 17.85 9.76
N ALA A 83 -19.59 17.24 10.94
CA ALA A 83 -19.20 17.82 12.22
C ALA A 83 -17.68 18.11 12.31
N LEU A 84 -16.84 17.24 11.76
CA LEU A 84 -15.39 17.49 11.68
C LEU A 84 -15.05 18.63 10.72
N ARG A 85 -15.77 18.76 9.59
CA ARG A 85 -15.58 19.86 8.64
C ARG A 85 -16.02 21.21 9.20
N ASP A 86 -17.09 21.20 9.98
CA ASP A 86 -17.60 22.37 10.69
C ASP A 86 -16.76 22.73 11.93
N SER A 87 -15.91 21.80 12.39
CA SER A 87 -14.95 22.09 13.44
C SER A 87 -13.94 23.15 12.98
N ARG A 88 -13.49 24.00 13.92
CA ARG A 88 -12.63 25.15 13.63
C ARG A 88 -11.44 24.75 12.75
N PRO A 89 -11.03 25.60 11.78
CA PRO A 89 -9.90 25.30 10.92
C PRO A 89 -8.64 25.05 11.76
N VAL A 90 -7.94 23.97 11.42
CA VAL A 90 -6.61 23.70 11.97
C VAL A 90 -5.65 24.71 11.36
N ASN A 91 -5.23 25.68 12.16
CA ASN A 91 -4.26 26.69 11.73
C ASN A 91 -2.83 26.14 11.79
N MET A 92 -2.04 26.44 10.76
CA MET A 92 -0.61 26.14 10.79
C MET A 92 0.11 27.05 11.81
N PRO A 93 0.91 26.49 12.74
CA PRO A 93 1.78 27.27 13.61
C PRO A 93 2.75 28.15 12.81
N SER A 94 2.98 29.39 13.24
CA SER A 94 3.84 30.36 12.53
C SER A 94 5.29 29.90 12.41
N ASN A 95 5.79 29.16 13.40
CA ASN A 95 7.12 28.56 13.37
C ASN A 95 7.27 27.51 12.26
N LEU A 96 6.26 26.65 12.06
CA LEU A 96 6.25 25.65 10.99
C LEU A 96 6.22 26.34 9.62
N MET A 97 5.40 27.38 9.47
CA MET A 97 5.41 28.19 8.24
C MET A 97 6.80 28.76 7.95
N GLY A 98 7.46 29.33 8.97
CA GLY A 98 8.83 29.85 8.84
C GLY A 98 9.84 28.78 8.41
N LEU A 99 9.75 27.56 8.93
CA LEU A 99 10.61 26.44 8.51
C LEU A 99 10.32 25.98 7.09
N LEU A 100 9.05 25.87 6.70
CA LEU A 100 8.64 25.46 5.34
C LEU A 100 9.11 26.46 4.29
N THR A 101 9.11 27.76 4.60
CA THR A 101 9.62 28.80 3.67
C THR A 101 11.14 28.72 3.42
N GLN A 102 11.89 28.01 4.26
CA GLN A 102 13.34 27.84 4.12
C GLN A 102 13.73 26.61 3.30
N ILE A 103 12.78 25.76 2.89
CA ILE A 103 13.07 24.56 2.09
C ILE A 103 13.60 25.00 0.70
N PRO A 104 14.82 24.59 0.31
CA PRO A 104 15.36 24.91 -1.02
C PRO A 104 14.50 24.30 -2.14
N ARG A 105 14.17 25.11 -3.15
CA ARG A 105 13.37 24.67 -4.32
C ARG A 105 14.16 23.84 -5.32
N SER A 106 15.49 23.84 -5.20
CA SER A 106 16.41 23.11 -6.06
C SER A 106 17.60 22.65 -5.22
N ALA A 107 18.15 21.48 -5.53
CA ALA A 107 19.41 21.05 -4.96
C ALA A 107 20.49 22.09 -5.29
N PRO A 108 21.44 22.37 -4.37
CA PRO A 108 22.64 23.11 -4.73
C PRO A 108 23.28 22.45 -5.94
N GLY A 109 23.62 23.24 -6.96
CA GLY A 109 24.19 22.73 -8.19
C GLY A 109 25.35 21.78 -7.90
N GLU A 110 25.29 20.58 -8.48
CA GLU A 110 26.39 19.63 -8.43
C GLU A 110 27.66 20.36 -8.91
N PRO A 111 28.78 20.31 -8.15
CA PRO A 111 30.03 20.89 -8.62
C PRO A 111 30.34 20.28 -9.99
N PRO A 112 30.86 21.06 -10.96
CA PRO A 112 31.06 20.57 -12.31
C PRO A 112 31.88 19.28 -12.24
N ALA A 113 31.28 18.19 -12.72
CA ALA A 113 31.94 16.90 -12.82
C ALA A 113 33.30 17.13 -13.48
N ALA A 114 34.36 16.63 -12.83
CA ALA A 114 35.70 16.64 -13.41
C ALA A 114 35.63 16.13 -14.86
N PRO A 115 36.40 16.73 -15.79
CA PRO A 115 36.35 16.33 -17.19
C PRO A 115 36.52 14.80 -17.28
N PRO A 116 35.72 14.12 -18.11
CA PRO A 116 35.79 12.67 -18.22
C PRO A 116 37.23 12.28 -18.57
N PRO A 117 37.81 11.23 -17.95
CA PRO A 117 39.11 10.74 -18.35
C PRO A 117 39.05 10.42 -19.84
N SER A 118 39.98 11.00 -20.59
CA SER A 118 40.13 10.80 -22.03
C SER A 118 40.12 9.30 -22.35
N LEU A 119 39.29 8.92 -23.33
CA LEU A 119 39.02 7.53 -23.78
C LEU A 119 40.26 6.76 -24.29
N THR A 120 41.46 7.30 -24.15
CA THR A 120 42.69 6.76 -24.73
C THR A 120 43.33 5.63 -23.92
N GLU A 121 42.95 5.43 -22.65
CA GLU A 121 43.64 4.45 -21.77
C GLU A 121 42.90 3.11 -21.57
N GLN A 122 41.65 2.96 -22.05
CA GLN A 122 40.85 1.74 -21.82
C GLN A 122 41.00 0.64 -22.90
N VAL A 123 41.83 0.84 -23.92
CA VAL A 123 41.89 -0.05 -25.10
C VAL A 123 42.87 -1.23 -24.96
N THR A 124 43.74 -1.29 -23.93
CA THR A 124 44.78 -2.35 -23.88
C THR A 124 44.54 -3.53 -22.93
N ASP A 125 43.45 -3.58 -22.14
CA ASP A 125 43.22 -4.69 -21.18
C ASP A 125 42.02 -5.62 -21.49
N SER A 126 41.44 -5.54 -22.70
CA SER A 126 40.24 -6.34 -23.04
C SER A 126 40.52 -7.62 -23.85
N THR A 127 41.74 -7.85 -24.32
CA THR A 127 42.03 -8.95 -25.26
C THR A 127 42.50 -10.27 -24.63
N ILE A 128 42.66 -10.38 -23.30
CA ILE A 128 43.20 -11.60 -22.67
C ILE A 128 42.16 -12.49 -21.94
N ARG A 129 40.96 -12.00 -21.61
CA ARG A 129 40.01 -12.75 -20.72
C ARG A 129 38.86 -13.49 -21.42
N GLY A 130 38.88 -13.65 -22.75
CA GLY A 130 37.76 -14.21 -23.51
C GLY A 130 37.84 -15.67 -23.97
N ARG A 131 38.84 -16.48 -23.55
CA ARG A 131 39.09 -17.82 -24.14
C ARG A 131 39.09 -19.00 -23.17
N ARG A 132 38.08 -19.15 -22.30
CA ARG A 132 37.90 -20.42 -21.55
C ARG A 132 36.45 -20.93 -21.54
N LYS A 133 36.22 -21.82 -22.52
CA LYS A 133 35.43 -23.07 -22.51
C LYS A 133 33.92 -23.02 -22.19
N ARG A 134 33.14 -23.11 -23.27
CA ARG A 134 31.89 -23.88 -23.32
C ARG A 134 32.19 -25.37 -23.21
N ARG A 135 31.56 -26.06 -22.25
CA ARG A 135 31.23 -27.48 -22.33
C ARG A 135 29.99 -27.74 -21.48
#